data_AF-A0A2N2S8S3-F1
#
_entry.id   AF-A0A2N2S8S3-F1
#
_cell.length_a   1.000
_cell.length_b   1.000
_cell.length_c   1.000
_cell.angle_alpha   90.00
_cell.angle_beta   90.00
_cell.angle_gamma   90.00
#
_symmetry.space_group_name_H-M   'P 1'
#
loop_
_entity.id
_entity.type
_entity.pdbx_description
1 polymer ?
#
loop_
_entity_poly.entity_id
_entity_poly.type
_entity_poly.pdbx_seq_one_letter_code
_entity_poly.pdbx_strand_id
1 'polypeptide(L)'
;AVQNISALGGPGAVAAIQRSLLGFFDTFGYREIGFGCALRSGVCVMSGIDDGTTEGGFVIVRGGGIPALDVIGYNRRVDWRELIERLQRVIAGNVAPEVR
;
A
#
# COMPACT_ATOMS: atom_id res chain seq x y z
N ALA A 1 -18.19 11.77 1.27
CA ALA A 1 -19.00 12.66 0.41
C ALA A 1 -18.10 13.19 -0.70
N VAL A 2 -18.31 12.79 -1.94
CA VAL A 2 -17.70 13.46 -3.11
C VAL A 2 -18.78 13.50 -4.20
N GLN A 3 -19.51 14.60 -4.23
CA GLN A 3 -20.34 15.01 -5.35
C GLN A 3 -19.73 16.30 -5.91
N ASN A 4 -19.83 16.48 -7.23
CA ASN A 4 -19.49 17.66 -8.01
C ASN A 4 -18.06 17.79 -8.54
N ILE A 5 -17.81 17.08 -9.64
CA ILE A 5 -17.11 17.67 -10.78
C ILE A 5 -18.01 17.41 -12.01
N SER A 6 -19.07 18.23 -12.15
CA SER A 6 -20.06 18.15 -13.24
C SER A 6 -20.23 19.49 -13.94
N ALA A 7 -19.14 20.24 -14.11
CA ALA A 7 -19.13 21.44 -14.94
C ALA A 7 -17.84 21.42 -15.75
N LEU A 8 -17.95 21.67 -17.06
CA LEU A 8 -16.89 21.72 -18.07
C LEU A 8 -16.63 20.40 -18.81
N GLY A 9 -17.56 20.04 -19.71
CA GLY A 9 -17.32 19.06 -20.76
C GLY A 9 -18.63 18.51 -21.31
N GLY A 10 -18.90 18.70 -22.60
CA GLY A 10 -20.15 18.25 -23.23
C GLY A 10 -20.41 16.73 -23.10
N PRO A 11 -21.59 16.25 -23.54
CA PRO A 11 -22.10 14.90 -23.30
C PRO A 11 -21.18 13.74 -23.72
N GLY A 12 -20.18 13.97 -24.58
CA GLY A 12 -19.17 12.98 -24.96
C GLY A 12 -17.89 12.97 -24.11
N ALA A 13 -17.51 14.09 -23.47
CA ALA A 13 -16.24 14.22 -22.75
C ALA A 13 -16.30 13.57 -21.35
N VAL A 14 -17.44 13.70 -20.66
CA VAL A 14 -17.65 13.08 -19.34
C VAL A 14 -17.63 11.56 -19.42
N ALA A 15 -18.23 10.97 -20.46
CA ALA A 15 -18.22 9.52 -20.68
C ALA A 15 -16.82 8.97 -21.03
N ALA A 16 -15.96 9.77 -21.67
CA ALA A 16 -14.58 9.39 -21.96
C ALA A 16 -13.67 9.51 -20.73
N ILE A 17 -13.78 10.60 -19.96
CA ILE A 17 -13.02 10.81 -18.72
C ILE A 17 -13.36 9.74 -17.67
N GLN A 18 -14.64 9.40 -17.53
CA GLN A 18 -15.07 8.35 -16.61
C GLN A 18 -14.45 6.99 -16.96
N ARG A 19 -14.28 6.66 -18.25
CA ARG A 19 -13.61 5.42 -18.69
C ARG A 19 -12.08 5.48 -18.54
N SER A 20 -11.45 6.62 -18.79
CA SER A 20 -10.00 6.76 -18.66
C SER A 20 -9.54 6.79 -17.19
N LEU A 21 -10.36 7.33 -16.30
CA LEU A 21 -10.04 7.44 -14.88
C LEU A 21 -10.19 6.09 -14.16
N LEU A 22 -11.15 5.24 -14.55
CA LEU A 22 -11.34 3.92 -13.93
C LEU A 22 -10.15 2.97 -14.16
N GLY A 23 -9.59 2.93 -15.38
CA GLY A 23 -8.43 2.07 -15.67
C GLY A 23 -7.11 2.50 -15.03
N PHE A 24 -7.05 3.70 -14.46
CA PHE A 24 -5.87 4.25 -13.78
C PHE A 24 -5.81 3.88 -12.28
N PHE A 25 -6.95 3.54 -11.69
CA PHE A 25 -7.04 3.18 -10.27
C PHE A 25 -6.93 1.67 -10.00
N ASP A 26 -6.87 0.84 -11.04
CA ASP A 26 -6.77 -0.61 -10.88
C ASP A 26 -5.39 -1.04 -10.32
N THR A 27 -4.37 -0.20 -10.49
CA THR A 27 -3.00 -0.49 -10.03
C THR A 27 -2.35 0.74 -9.41
N PHE A 28 -1.76 0.59 -8.23
CA PHE A 28 -0.98 1.63 -7.58
C PHE A 28 0.51 1.27 -7.69
N GLY A 29 1.29 2.14 -8.35
CA GLY A 29 2.73 1.96 -8.43
C GLY A 29 3.39 2.15 -7.07
N TYR A 30 4.49 1.44 -6.82
CA TYR A 30 5.39 1.72 -5.71
C TYR A 30 6.73 2.19 -6.24
N ARG A 31 7.37 3.11 -5.52
CA ARG A 31 8.73 3.58 -5.80
C ARG A 31 9.75 2.75 -5.04
N GLU A 32 9.42 2.39 -3.80
CA GLU A 32 10.34 1.78 -2.87
C GLU A 32 9.58 0.89 -1.89
N ILE A 33 10.20 -0.22 -1.49
CA ILE A 33 9.69 -1.14 -0.47
C ILE A 33 10.83 -1.48 0.49
N GLY A 34 10.56 -1.39 1.78
CA GLY A 34 11.53 -1.64 2.84
C GLY A 34 10.88 -2.37 4.00
N PHE A 35 11.45 -3.52 4.36
CA PHE A 35 11.00 -4.33 5.48
C PHE A 35 12.20 -4.67 6.37
N GLY A 36 12.24 -4.10 7.57
CA GLY A 36 13.28 -4.38 8.56
C GLY A 36 12.72 -5.10 9.78
N CYS A 37 13.45 -6.10 10.25
CA CYS A 37 13.10 -6.89 11.44
C CYS A 37 14.34 -7.19 12.28
N ALA A 38 14.42 -6.60 13.47
CA ALA A 38 15.42 -6.99 14.47
C ALA A 38 14.80 -8.01 15.45
N LEU A 39 15.09 -9.28 15.26
CA LEU A 39 14.53 -10.37 16.08
C LEU A 39 15.24 -10.47 17.44
N ARG A 40 14.46 -10.43 18.53
CA ARG A 40 14.93 -10.65 19.91
C ARG A 40 13.88 -11.43 20.69
N SER A 41 14.24 -12.59 21.23
CA SER A 41 13.37 -13.41 22.10
C SER A 41 11.98 -13.67 21.51
N GLY A 42 11.89 -13.99 20.22
CA GLY A 42 10.62 -14.26 19.53
C GLY A 42 9.82 -13.01 19.10
N VAL A 43 10.25 -11.81 19.50
CA VAL A 43 9.65 -10.55 19.06
C VAL A 43 10.50 -9.94 17.95
N CYS A 44 9.88 -9.70 16.81
CA CYS A 44 10.44 -8.91 15.72
C CYS A 44 10.18 -7.43 15.98
N VAL A 45 11.26 -6.64 16.12
CA VAL A 45 11.14 -5.18 16.15
C VAL A 45 11.15 -4.66 14.71
N MET A 46 10.01 -4.13 14.28
CA MET A 46 9.74 -3.73 12.90
C MET A 46 10.31 -2.33 12.60
N SER A 47 10.81 -2.20 11.38
CA SER A 47 11.24 -0.94 10.75
C SER A 47 10.92 -0.97 9.27
N GLY A 48 10.97 0.20 8.63
CA GLY A 48 10.64 0.37 7.22
C GLY A 48 11.70 1.16 6.45
N ILE A 49 11.28 1.72 5.31
CA ILE A 49 12.02 2.69 4.51
C ILE A 49 12.33 3.94 5.34
N ASP A 50 11.36 4.35 6.16
CA ASP A 50 11.45 5.52 7.03
C ASP A 50 10.73 5.22 8.34
N ASP A 51 11.43 5.44 9.45
CA ASP A 51 10.96 5.21 10.81
C ASP A 51 10.47 6.50 11.50
N GLY A 52 10.55 7.65 10.83
CA GLY A 52 10.29 8.97 11.38
C GLY A 52 8.93 9.56 11.05
N THR A 53 7.85 8.77 10.95
CA THR A 53 6.52 9.35 10.69
C THR A 53 6.05 10.19 11.89
N THR A 54 5.31 11.27 11.64
CA THR A 54 4.85 12.23 12.65
C THR A 54 4.04 11.58 13.79
N GLU A 55 3.46 10.41 13.54
CA GLU A 55 2.65 9.64 14.49
C GLU A 55 3.38 8.39 15.05
N GLY A 56 4.69 8.27 14.84
CA GLY A 56 5.50 7.18 15.39
C GLY A 56 5.43 5.85 14.64
N GLY A 57 4.83 5.84 13.46
CA GLY A 57 4.81 4.71 12.54
C GLY A 57 6.11 4.57 11.72
N PHE A 58 6.11 3.59 10.81
CA PHE A 58 7.18 3.34 9.85
C PHE A 58 6.61 3.01 8.48
N VAL A 59 7.21 3.54 7.42
CA VAL A 59 6.76 3.35 6.03
C VAL A 59 7.32 2.05 5.48
N ILE A 60 6.47 1.08 5.13
CA ILE A 60 6.89 -0.20 4.55
C ILE A 60 6.94 -0.10 3.03
N VAL A 61 5.94 0.57 2.44
CA VAL A 61 5.85 0.80 0.99
C VAL A 61 5.66 2.29 0.75
N ARG A 62 6.47 2.85 -0.15
CA ARG A 62 6.32 4.22 -0.64
C ARG A 62 5.75 4.19 -2.04
N GLY A 63 4.60 4.83 -2.23
CA GLY A 63 3.93 4.95 -3.51
C GLY A 63 4.76 5.70 -4.56
N GLY A 64 4.59 5.30 -5.81
CA GLY A 64 5.25 5.90 -6.97
C GLY A 64 4.24 6.28 -8.06
N GLY A 65 4.50 7.39 -8.75
CA GLY A 65 3.63 7.88 -9.82
C GLY A 65 2.36 8.58 -9.31
N ILE A 66 1.35 8.62 -10.16
CA ILE A 66 -0.01 9.04 -9.82
C ILE A 66 -0.89 7.91 -10.40
N PRO A 67 -1.89 7.38 -9.66
CA PRO A 67 -2.12 7.60 -8.24
C PRO A 67 -1.11 6.79 -7.39
N ALA A 68 -0.72 7.30 -6.22
CA ALA A 68 0.26 6.67 -5.34
C ALA A 68 -0.31 6.47 -3.93
N LEU A 69 0.03 5.34 -3.30
CA LEU A 69 -0.35 5.00 -1.93
C LEU A 69 0.86 4.56 -1.12
N ASP A 70 0.93 5.03 0.12
CA ASP A 70 1.93 4.59 1.09
C ASP A 70 1.32 3.56 2.05
N VAL A 71 2.11 2.57 2.45
CA VAL A 71 1.74 1.58 3.47
C VAL A 71 2.53 1.88 4.74
N ILE A 72 1.83 2.25 5.81
CA ILE A 72 2.42 2.65 7.08
C ILE A 72 2.08 1.60 8.15
N GLY A 73 3.10 1.06 8.81
CA GLY A 73 2.95 0.21 9.97
C GLY A 73 3.04 1.03 11.27
N TYR A 74 2.21 0.70 12.25
CA TYR A 74 2.23 1.34 13.58
C TYR A 74 2.69 0.38 14.71
N ASN A 75 2.55 -0.93 14.49
CA ASN A 75 2.99 -1.94 15.46
C ASN A 75 4.47 -2.26 15.25
N ARG A 76 5.33 -1.71 16.11
CA ARG A 76 6.78 -1.98 16.07
C ARG A 76 7.19 -3.30 16.69
N ARG A 77 6.37 -3.93 17.54
CA ARG A 77 6.68 -5.20 18.19
C ARG A 77 5.70 -6.26 17.71
N VAL A 78 6.19 -7.22 16.94
CA VAL A 78 5.38 -8.26 16.33
C VAL A 78 5.89 -9.62 16.79
N ASP A 79 4.99 -10.54 17.16
CA ASP A 79 5.39 -11.94 17.39
C ASP A 79 5.85 -12.56 16.06
N TRP A 80 7.09 -13.01 16.04
CA TRP A 80 7.72 -13.50 14.81
C TRP A 80 7.05 -14.75 14.27
N ARG A 81 6.62 -15.66 15.15
CA ARG A 81 5.98 -16.91 14.75
C ARG A 81 4.60 -16.60 14.14
N GLU A 82 3.82 -15.75 14.80
CA GLU A 82 2.53 -15.33 14.29
C GLU A 82 2.64 -14.63 12.92
N LEU A 83 3.63 -13.76 12.74
CA LEU A 83 3.89 -13.09 11.46
C LEU A 83 4.12 -14.11 10.33
N ILE A 84 5.01 -15.08 10.56
CA ILE A 84 5.31 -16.12 9.56
C ILE A 84 4.09 -17.00 9.28
N GLU A 85 3.36 -17.41 10.32
CA GLU A 85 2.13 -18.21 10.14
C GLU A 85 1.08 -17.46 9.30
N ARG A 86 0.91 -16.16 9.55
CA ARG A 86 0.00 -15.29 8.76
C ARG A 86 0.47 -15.18 7.31
N LEU A 87 1.76 -14.97 7.09
CA LEU A 87 2.33 -14.87 5.75
C LEU A 87 2.15 -16.17 4.96
N GLN A 88 2.44 -17.32 5.57
CA GLN A 88 2.26 -18.63 4.96
C GLN A 88 0.80 -18.88 4.53
N ARG A 89 -0.17 -18.49 5.37
CA ARG A 89 -1.60 -18.59 5.01
C ARG A 89 -1.96 -17.78 3.77
N VAL A 90 -1.42 -16.57 3.63
CA VAL A 90 -1.67 -15.72 2.45
C VAL A 90 -1.06 -16.33 1.19
N ILE A 91 0.17 -16.83 1.27
CA ILE A 91 0.86 -17.47 0.14
C ILE A 91 0.13 -18.74 -0.30
N ALA A 92 -0.27 -19.59 0.66
CA ALA A 92 -1.01 -20.82 0.39
C ALA A 92 -2.39 -20.56 -0.23
N GLY A 93 -2.96 -19.37 -0.03
CA GLY A 93 -4.20 -18.92 -0.66
C GLY A 93 -4.08 -18.62 -2.15
N ASN A 94 -2.91 -18.83 -2.78
CA ASN A 94 -2.64 -18.58 -4.21
C ASN A 94 -2.90 -17.14 -4.67
N VAL A 95 -2.70 -16.16 -3.79
CA VAL A 95 -2.66 -14.75 -4.19
C VAL A 95 -1.31 -14.53 -4.89
N ALA A 96 -1.30 -14.56 -6.22
CA ALA A 96 -0.11 -14.23 -6.98
C ALA A 96 0.22 -12.75 -6.78
N PRO A 97 1.45 -12.38 -6.38
CA PRO A 97 1.84 -10.97 -6.30
C PRO A 97 1.84 -10.38 -7.71
N GLU A 98 1.15 -9.25 -7.90
CA GLU A 98 1.27 -8.48 -9.13
C GLU A 98 2.61 -7.73 -9.13
N VAL A 99 3.53 -8.19 -9.98
CA VAL A 99 4.81 -7.51 -10.23
C VAL A 99 4.76 -7.02 -11.68
N ARG A 100 4.62 -5.71 -11.88
CA ARG A 100 4.64 -5.05 -13.19
C ARG A 100 5.70 -3.97 -13.22
#